data_AF-A0A5X9X8R4-F1
#
_entry.id   AF-A0A5X9X8R4-F1
#
_cell.length_a   1.000
_cell.length_b   1.000
_cell.length_c   1.000
_cell.angle_alpha   90.00
_cell.angle_beta   90.00
_cell.angle_gamma   90.00
#
_symmetry.space_group_name_H-M   'P 1'
#
loop_
_entity.id
_entity.type
_entity.pdbx_description
1 polymer ?
#
loop_
_entity_poly.entity_id
_entity_poly.type
_entity_poly.pdbx_seq_one_letter_code
_entity_poly.pdbx_strand_id
1 'polypeptide(L)'
;MSEDLNDEMAQASTAIFTQRGIDAIRAKVHSLRPSKEICECCGADIPAARQLAVPGVELCAACQDVKEKQDVHRAAGSRGLHHV
;
A
#
# COMPACT_ATOMS: atom_id res chain seq x y z
N MET A 1 -2.61 -41.07 11.52
CA MET A 1 -3.65 -40.13 11.05
C MET A 1 -3.79 -38.96 12.03
N SER A 2 -2.67 -38.39 12.47
CA SER A 2 -2.61 -37.29 13.46
C SER A 2 -1.63 -36.19 13.03
N GLU A 3 -0.98 -36.38 11.87
CA GLU A 3 0.01 -35.45 11.32
C GLU A 3 -0.70 -34.36 10.46
N ASP A 4 -1.87 -34.65 9.89
CA ASP A 4 -2.61 -33.74 9.00
C ASP A 4 -3.20 -32.49 9.69
N LEU A 5 -3.52 -32.55 11.00
CA LEU A 5 -4.13 -31.43 11.72
C LEU A 5 -3.15 -30.26 11.94
N ASN A 6 -1.86 -30.56 12.11
CA ASN A 6 -0.83 -29.52 12.27
C ASN A 6 -0.57 -28.79 10.96
N ASP A 7 -0.59 -29.50 9.83
CA ASP A 7 -0.40 -28.92 8.49
C ASP A 7 -1.59 -28.05 8.08
N GLU A 8 -2.82 -28.46 8.39
CA GLU A 8 -4.03 -27.65 8.18
C GLU A 8 -4.00 -26.35 8.99
N MET A 9 -3.61 -26.42 10.28
CA MET A 9 -3.45 -25.23 11.11
C MET A 9 -2.34 -24.30 10.61
N ALA A 10 -1.21 -24.85 10.14
CA ALA A 10 -0.14 -24.07 9.53
C ALA A 10 -0.63 -23.34 8.28
N GLN A 11 -1.37 -24.02 7.39
CA GLN A 11 -1.96 -23.42 6.19
C GLN A 11 -2.97 -22.31 6.54
N ALA A 12 -3.88 -22.56 7.50
CA ALA A 12 -4.84 -21.57 7.95
C ALA A 12 -4.17 -20.28 8.47
N SER A 13 -3.09 -20.43 9.25
CA SER A 13 -2.33 -19.29 9.76
C SER A 13 -1.73 -18.44 8.63
N THR A 14 -1.05 -19.08 7.66
CA THR A 14 -0.43 -18.38 6.52
C THR A 14 -1.46 -17.66 5.65
N ALA A 15 -2.63 -18.28 5.43
CA ALA A 15 -3.74 -17.66 4.72
C ALA A 15 -4.20 -16.37 5.43
N ILE A 16 -4.37 -16.41 6.76
CA ILE A 16 -4.75 -15.23 7.55
C ILE A 16 -3.72 -14.10 7.41
N PHE A 17 -2.43 -14.40 7.54
CA PHE A 17 -1.37 -13.39 7.40
C PHE A 17 -1.36 -12.76 6.01
N THR A 18 -1.51 -13.59 4.97
CA THR A 18 -1.53 -13.14 3.58
C THR A 18 -2.74 -12.24 3.31
N GLN A 19 -3.94 -12.66 3.74
CA GLN A 19 -5.16 -11.86 3.56
C GLN A 19 -5.07 -10.52 4.27
N ARG A 20 -4.61 -10.50 5.53
CA ARG A 20 -4.41 -9.25 6.28
C ARG A 20 -3.46 -8.29 5.56
N GLY A 21 -2.36 -8.81 5.00
CA GLY A 21 -1.42 -8.01 4.20
C GLY A 21 -2.09 -7.41 2.96
N ILE A 22 -2.85 -8.22 2.22
CA ILE A 22 -3.59 -7.78 1.03
C ILE A 22 -4.60 -6.68 1.39
N ASP A 23 -5.40 -6.88 2.43
CA ASP A 23 -6.44 -5.94 2.84
C ASP A 23 -5.84 -4.61 3.32
N ALA A 24 -4.73 -4.65 4.05
CA ALA A 24 -4.00 -3.46 4.45
C ALA A 24 -3.49 -2.64 3.25
N ILE A 25 -3.04 -3.31 2.17
CA ILE A 25 -2.62 -2.62 0.94
C ILE A 25 -3.83 -2.07 0.18
N ARG A 26 -4.93 -2.85 0.06
CA ARG A 26 -6.17 -2.39 -0.58
C ARG A 26 -6.71 -1.12 0.07
N ALA A 27 -6.74 -1.07 1.40
CA ALA A 27 -7.21 0.11 2.14
C ALA A 27 -6.33 1.36 1.92
N LYS A 28 -5.04 1.18 1.64
CA LYS A 28 -4.11 2.31 1.35
C LYS A 28 -4.20 2.81 -0.08
N VAL A 29 -4.38 1.91 -1.04
CA VAL A 29 -4.38 2.24 -2.48
C VAL A 29 -5.74 2.72 -2.95
N HIS A 30 -6.82 2.22 -2.35
CA HIS A 30 -8.16 2.60 -2.76
C HIS A 30 -8.57 3.93 -2.13
N SER A 31 -8.78 4.94 -2.98
CA SER A 31 -9.35 6.21 -2.56
C SER A 31 -10.68 6.43 -3.30
N LEU A 32 -11.69 6.88 -2.57
CA LEU A 32 -13.01 7.22 -3.13
C LEU A 32 -13.08 8.69 -3.62
N ARG A 33 -11.94 9.38 -3.65
CA ARG A 33 -11.88 10.81 -4.00
C ARG A 33 -11.70 10.98 -5.51
N PRO A 34 -12.18 12.09 -6.09
CA PRO A 34 -11.89 12.42 -7.48
C PRO A 34 -10.38 12.66 -7.67
N SER A 35 -9.86 12.24 -8.83
CA SER A 35 -8.48 12.52 -9.23
C SER A 35 -8.29 14.03 -9.44
N LYS A 36 -7.13 14.56 -9.05
CA LYS A 36 -6.75 15.94 -9.32
C LYS A 36 -6.16 16.07 -10.71
N GLU A 37 -6.42 17.21 -11.35
CA GLU A 37 -5.82 17.58 -12.63
C GLU A 37 -4.44 18.22 -12.45
N ILE A 38 -4.16 18.77 -11.27
CA ILE A 38 -2.93 19.48 -10.94
C ILE A 38 -2.28 18.85 -9.72
N CYS A 39 -0.97 18.60 -9.80
CA CYS A 39 -0.16 18.07 -8.71
C CYS A 39 -0.07 19.07 -7.55
N GLU A 40 -0.44 18.63 -6.34
CA GLU A 40 -0.39 19.49 -5.15
C GLU A 40 1.03 19.89 -4.73
N CYS A 41 2.05 19.10 -5.10
CA CYS A 41 3.42 19.34 -4.65
C CYS A 41 4.20 20.29 -5.57
N CYS A 42 4.05 20.14 -6.89
CA CYS A 42 4.85 20.90 -7.87
C CYS A 42 4.01 21.76 -8.83
N GLY A 43 2.68 21.66 -8.78
CA GLY A 43 1.79 22.42 -9.67
C GLY A 43 1.76 21.93 -11.12
N ALA A 44 2.41 20.82 -11.46
CA ALA A 44 2.37 20.25 -12.81
C ALA A 44 1.04 19.54 -13.10
N ASP A 45 0.64 19.53 -14.37
CA ASP A 45 -0.56 18.81 -14.82
C ASP A 45 -0.40 17.28 -14.64
N ILE A 46 -1.44 16.64 -14.12
CA ILE A 46 -1.53 15.19 -13.95
C ILE A 46 -2.20 14.61 -15.19
N PRO A 47 -1.49 13.81 -16.01
CA PRO A 47 -2.03 13.28 -17.26
C PRO A 47 -3.20 12.33 -17.01
N ALA A 48 -4.19 12.34 -17.91
CA ALA A 48 -5.39 11.50 -17.81
C ALA A 48 -5.08 10.00 -17.63
N ALA A 49 -4.02 9.50 -18.29
CA ALA A 49 -3.55 8.13 -18.12
C ALA A 49 -3.24 7.78 -16.66
N ARG A 50 -2.70 8.74 -15.88
CA ARG A 50 -2.41 8.56 -14.46
C ARG A 50 -3.69 8.61 -13.61
N GLN A 51 -4.62 9.50 -13.97
CA GLN A 51 -5.92 9.61 -13.28
C GLN A 51 -6.78 8.35 -13.44
N LEU A 52 -6.70 7.69 -14.60
CA LEU A 52 -7.36 6.42 -14.87
C LEU A 52 -6.67 5.25 -14.16
N ALA A 53 -5.33 5.22 -14.15
CA ALA A 53 -4.56 4.16 -13.51
C ALA A 53 -4.66 4.21 -11.97
N VAL A 54 -4.75 5.41 -11.40
CA VAL A 54 -4.84 5.63 -9.95
C VAL A 54 -6.01 6.57 -9.66
N PRO A 55 -7.21 6.02 -9.40
CA PRO A 55 -8.38 6.81 -9.01
C PRO A 55 -8.12 7.59 -7.71
N GLY A 56 -8.30 8.91 -7.77
CA GLY A 56 -8.05 9.85 -6.68
C GLY A 56 -6.57 10.21 -6.49
N VAL A 57 -5.81 10.23 -7.59
CA VAL A 57 -4.43 10.72 -7.58
C VAL A 57 -4.36 12.20 -7.20
N GLU A 58 -3.47 12.54 -6.27
CA GLU A 58 -3.23 13.92 -5.80
C GLU A 58 -1.85 14.46 -6.26
N LEU A 59 -0.92 13.57 -6.64
CA LEU A 59 0.47 13.89 -7.00
C LEU A 59 0.84 13.35 -8.38
N CYS A 60 1.70 14.08 -9.10
CA CYS A 60 2.30 13.56 -10.33
C CYS A 60 3.24 12.37 -10.02
N ALA A 61 3.53 11.56 -11.04
CA ALA A 61 4.35 10.35 -10.89
C ALA A 61 5.72 10.63 -10.22
N ALA A 62 6.42 11.69 -10.65
CA ALA A 62 7.72 12.05 -10.10
C ALA A 62 7.65 12.44 -8.60
N CYS A 63 6.64 13.23 -8.20
CA CYS A 63 6.45 13.59 -6.80
C CYS A 63 6.04 12.38 -5.94
N GLN A 64 5.22 11.48 -6.50
CA GLN A 64 4.84 10.24 -5.84
C GLN A 64 6.06 9.34 -5.59
N ASP A 65 6.94 9.16 -6.59
CA ASP A 65 8.15 8.34 -6.47
C ASP A 65 9.08 8.85 -5.35
N VAL A 66 9.22 10.18 -5.25
CA VAL A 66 10.03 10.81 -4.20
C VAL A 66 9.41 10.58 -2.83
N LYS A 67 8.08 10.74 -2.70
CA LYS A 67 7.36 10.50 -1.44
C LYS A 67 7.50 9.05 -0.98
N GLU A 68 7.31 8.09 -1.88
CA GLU A 68 7.41 6.66 -1.58
C GLU A 68 8.84 6.27 -1.14
N LYS A 69 9.86 6.79 -1.82
CA LYS A 69 11.27 6.58 -1.40
C LYS A 69 11.52 7.11 0.00
N GLN A 70 11.00 8.29 0.33
CA GLN A 70 11.11 8.84 1.69
C GLN A 70 10.38 7.98 2.72
N ASP A 71 9.19 7.49 2.40
CA ASP A 71 8.39 6.65 3.29
C ASP A 71 9.04 5.30 3.57
N VAL A 72 9.73 4.70 2.60
CA VAL A 72 10.51 3.47 2.80
C VAL A 72 11.61 3.67 3.86
N HIS A 73 12.34 4.79 3.79
CA HIS A 73 13.38 5.11 4.77
C HIS A 73 12.79 5.43 6.15
N ARG A 74 11.63 6.10 6.21
CA ARG A 74 10.93 6.38 7.47
C ARG A 74 10.37 5.12 8.13
N ALA A 75 9.80 4.21 7.35
CA ALA A 75 9.26 2.94 7.84
C ALA A 75 10.33 1.97 8.33
N ALA A 76 11.60 2.12 7.91
CA ALA A 76 12.72 1.38 8.48
C ALA A 76 13.03 1.81 9.94
N GLY A 77 12.78 3.07 10.30
CA GLY A 77 12.98 3.57 11.66
C GLY A 77 11.88 3.17 12.66
N SER A 78 10.67 2.87 12.18
CA SER A 78 9.51 2.54 13.04
C SER A 78 9.17 1.05 13.12
N ARG A 79 9.79 0.18 12.31
CA ARG A 79 9.66 -1.29 12.41
C ARG A 79 10.47 -1.93 13.53
N GLY A 80 11.04 -1.12 14.43
CA GLY A 80 11.90 -1.56 15.53
C GLY A 80 11.22 -1.75 16.89
N LEU A 81 9.90 -1.55 17.03
CA LEU A 81 9.27 -1.63 18.36
C LEU A 81 7.84 -2.20 18.32
N HIS A 82 7.73 -3.52 18.18
CA HIS A 82 6.58 -4.30 18.68
C HIS A 82 7.01 -5.76 18.89
N HIS A 83 7.96 -5.95 19.79
CA HIS A 83 8.09 -7.17 20.59
C HIS A 83 7.83 -6.74 22.03
N VAL A 84 6.61 -6.96 22.52
CA VAL A 84 6.28 -7.20 23.92
C VAL A 84 5.20 -8.27 23.92
#